data_AF-A0A367GMD2-F1
#
_entry.id   AF-A0A367GMD2-F1
#
_cell.length_a   1.000
_cell.length_b   1.000
_cell.length_c   1.000
_cell.angle_alpha   90.00
_cell.angle_beta   90.00
_cell.angle_gamma   90.00
#
_symmetry.space_group_name_H-M   'P 1'
#
loop_
_entity.id
_entity.type
_entity.pdbx_description
1 polymer ?
#
loop_
_entity_poly.entity_id
_entity_poly.type
_entity_poly.pdbx_seq_one_letter_code
_entity_poly.pdbx_strand_id
1 'polypeptide(L)'
;MVHQLSWQGNGDFVTLENCTITIGHDSIYIESLLKGVLKALPFNAAYHITTDSQWRTMAFTIDYTWGNDTTHLNYSSDTQGNWLTTSKEQPQLTGCIEIDFTATPFTNTLAINRLNLTIGQSTEIKVLYIDVEKDTVSSTRQIYTRIDQSTYHFATEGFESEFSLMSSGLLNITPGCLLKFKLSITPNINRQN
;
A
#
# COMPACT_ATOMS: atom_id res chain seq x y z
N MET A 1 -1.56 -15.22 -11.89
CA MET A 1 -0.33 -15.49 -11.11
C MET A 1 -0.59 -15.12 -9.65
N VAL A 2 -0.04 -15.83 -8.66
CA VAL A 2 -0.26 -15.52 -7.24
C VAL A 2 1.09 -15.29 -6.55
N HIS A 3 1.18 -14.22 -5.76
CA HIS A 3 2.33 -13.90 -4.91
C HIS A 3 1.89 -13.81 -3.45
N GLN A 4 2.74 -14.29 -2.55
CA GLN A 4 2.56 -14.14 -1.11
C GLN A 4 3.76 -13.42 -0.54
N LEU A 5 3.49 -12.36 0.21
CA LEU A 5 4.46 -11.48 0.82
C LEU A 5 4.16 -11.38 2.31
N SER A 6 5.19 -11.32 3.14
CA SER A 6 5.02 -11.01 4.55
C SER A 6 5.95 -9.88 4.94
N TRP A 7 5.43 -8.85 5.60
CA TRP A 7 6.27 -7.80 6.15
C TRP A 7 6.23 -7.86 7.66
N GLN A 8 7.40 -7.77 8.28
CA GLN A 8 7.53 -7.54 9.71
C GLN A 8 7.90 -6.09 9.94
N GLY A 9 7.01 -5.38 10.60
CA GLY A 9 7.23 -4.04 11.04
C GLY A 9 8.30 -3.92 12.13
N ASN A 10 8.91 -2.74 12.26
CA ASN A 10 9.94 -2.39 13.23
C ASN A 10 9.69 -1.01 13.89
N GLY A 11 10.44 -0.70 14.95
CA GLY A 11 10.30 0.56 15.67
C GLY A 11 8.90 0.71 16.27
N ASP A 12 8.22 1.81 15.93
CA ASP A 12 6.86 2.09 16.39
C ASP A 12 5.78 1.23 15.70
N PHE A 13 6.14 0.44 14.70
CA PHE A 13 5.22 -0.35 13.90
C PHE A 13 5.60 -1.82 14.06
N VAL A 14 5.40 -2.42 15.23
CA VAL A 14 5.73 -3.85 15.44
C VAL A 14 4.56 -4.71 14.99
N THR A 15 4.32 -4.78 13.68
CA THR A 15 3.24 -5.55 13.06
C THR A 15 3.78 -6.71 12.23
N LEU A 16 3.01 -7.76 12.07
CA LEU A 16 3.23 -8.79 11.06
C LEU A 16 2.10 -8.68 10.05
N GLU A 17 2.48 -8.44 8.81
CA GLU A 17 1.60 -8.42 7.66
C GLU A 17 1.77 -9.71 6.85
N ASN A 18 0.66 -10.26 6.37
CA ASN A 18 0.64 -11.31 5.35
C ASN A 18 -0.29 -10.87 4.23
N CYS A 19 0.28 -10.67 3.05
CA CYS A 19 -0.40 -10.13 1.88
C CYS A 19 -0.34 -11.14 0.74
N THR A 20 -1.49 -11.39 0.13
CA THR A 20 -1.64 -12.22 -1.06
C THR A 20 -2.05 -11.32 -2.22
N ILE A 21 -1.33 -11.45 -3.33
CA ILE A 21 -1.59 -10.70 -4.56
C ILE A 21 -1.93 -11.72 -5.64
N THR A 22 -3.13 -11.61 -6.20
CA THR A 22 -3.61 -12.43 -7.30
C THR A 22 -3.74 -11.57 -8.55
N ILE A 23 -2.81 -11.77 -9.49
CA ILE A 23 -2.79 -11.10 -10.79
C ILE A 23 -3.65 -11.91 -11.77
N GLY A 24 -4.81 -11.35 -12.14
CA GLY A 24 -5.68 -11.84 -13.20
C GLY A 24 -5.36 -11.21 -14.56
N HIS A 25 -6.25 -11.41 -15.55
CA HIS A 25 -6.07 -10.84 -16.89
C HIS A 25 -6.39 -9.32 -16.90
N ASP A 26 -7.54 -8.94 -16.36
CA ASP A 26 -8.03 -7.54 -16.41
C ASP A 26 -7.91 -6.82 -15.06
N SER A 27 -7.65 -7.56 -13.98
CA SER A 27 -7.68 -7.03 -12.62
C SER A 27 -6.68 -7.73 -11.71
N ILE A 28 -6.27 -7.02 -10.68
CA ILE A 28 -5.36 -7.50 -9.64
C ILE A 28 -6.10 -7.40 -8.31
N TYR A 29 -6.08 -8.49 -7.56
CA TYR A 29 -6.72 -8.60 -6.26
C TYR A 29 -5.65 -8.71 -5.18
N ILE A 30 -5.80 -7.91 -4.14
CA ILE A 30 -4.89 -7.91 -3.00
C ILE A 30 -5.69 -8.11 -1.74
N GLU A 31 -5.26 -9.07 -0.93
CA GLU A 31 -5.86 -9.40 0.36
C GLU A 31 -4.74 -9.43 1.40
N SER A 32 -4.92 -8.72 2.50
CA SER A 32 -3.88 -8.65 3.53
C SER A 32 -4.45 -8.64 4.94
N LEU A 33 -3.68 -9.22 5.85
CA LEU A 33 -3.92 -9.23 7.29
C LEU A 33 -2.70 -8.71 8.03
N LEU A 34 -2.92 -7.74 8.91
CA LEU A 34 -1.92 -7.13 9.78
C LEU A 34 -2.30 -7.37 11.23
N LYS A 35 -1.34 -7.78 12.06
CA LYS A 35 -1.51 -7.90 13.50
C LYS A 35 -0.25 -7.45 14.24
N GLY A 36 -0.42 -6.74 15.34
CA GLY A 36 0.68 -6.40 16.22
C GLY A 36 0.43 -5.13 17.01
N VAL A 37 1.42 -4.24 17.04
CA VAL A 37 1.40 -3.00 17.80
C VAL A 37 1.80 -1.84 16.92
N LEU A 38 1.03 -0.76 16.99
CA LEU A 38 1.30 0.52 16.34
C LEU A 38 1.38 1.60 17.44
N LYS A 39 2.51 2.28 17.56
CA LYS A 39 2.74 3.37 18.55
C LYS A 39 2.35 2.95 19.98
N ALA A 40 2.79 1.77 20.39
CA ALA A 40 2.51 1.15 21.69
C ALA A 40 1.05 0.72 21.96
N LEU A 41 0.15 0.85 20.98
CA LEU A 41 -1.23 0.35 21.08
C LEU A 41 -1.43 -0.90 20.22
N PRO A 42 -2.28 -1.86 20.65
CA PRO A 42 -2.66 -2.99 19.81
C PRO A 42 -3.20 -2.52 18.47
N PHE A 43 -2.78 -3.18 17.39
CA PHE A 43 -3.21 -2.87 16.05
C PHE A 43 -3.54 -4.15 15.28
N ASN A 44 -4.71 -4.16 14.64
CA ASN A 44 -5.10 -5.20 13.70
C ASN A 44 -5.71 -4.54 12.47
N ALA A 45 -5.41 -5.05 11.29
CA ALA A 45 -6.10 -4.63 10.08
C ALA A 45 -6.34 -5.81 9.14
N ALA A 46 -7.44 -5.76 8.41
CA ALA A 46 -7.70 -6.58 7.24
C ALA A 46 -8.04 -5.64 6.09
N TYR A 47 -7.44 -5.85 4.92
CA TYR A 47 -7.79 -5.04 3.76
C TYR A 47 -7.90 -5.87 2.49
N HIS A 48 -8.76 -5.40 1.60
CA HIS A 48 -8.90 -5.89 0.24
C HIS A 48 -8.77 -4.71 -0.71
N ILE A 49 -7.96 -4.85 -1.76
CA ILE A 49 -7.80 -3.84 -2.81
C ILE A 49 -8.03 -4.55 -4.14
N THR A 50 -8.84 -3.94 -5.00
CA THR A 50 -8.99 -4.37 -6.39
C THR A 50 -8.47 -3.26 -7.28
N THR A 51 -7.59 -3.60 -8.22
CA THR A 51 -7.11 -2.69 -9.27
C THR A 51 -7.47 -3.24 -10.63
N ASP A 52 -7.38 -2.37 -11.64
CA ASP A 52 -7.31 -2.84 -13.02
C ASP A 52 -5.91 -3.38 -13.36
N SER A 53 -5.72 -3.83 -14.61
CA SER A 53 -4.44 -4.33 -15.11
C SER A 53 -3.34 -3.26 -15.21
N GLN A 54 -3.67 -1.98 -15.03
CA GLN A 54 -2.74 -0.85 -14.99
C GLN A 54 -2.45 -0.38 -13.56
N TRP A 55 -2.81 -1.17 -12.55
CA TRP A 55 -2.61 -0.87 -11.12
C TRP A 55 -3.37 0.36 -10.61
N ARG A 56 -4.40 0.82 -11.34
CA ARG A 56 -5.29 1.89 -10.86
C ARG A 56 -6.31 1.29 -9.92
N THR A 57 -6.48 1.89 -8.74
CA THR A 57 -7.39 1.35 -7.74
C THR A 57 -8.84 1.50 -8.20
N MET A 58 -9.59 0.40 -8.23
CA MET A 58 -11.01 0.36 -8.57
C MET A 58 -11.89 0.33 -7.32
N ALA A 59 -11.45 -0.38 -6.27
CA ALA A 59 -12.15 -0.45 -5.00
C ALA A 59 -11.20 -0.89 -3.88
N PHE A 60 -11.55 -0.53 -2.66
CA PHE A 60 -10.91 -1.10 -1.48
C PHE A 60 -11.87 -1.20 -0.30
N THR A 61 -11.60 -2.18 0.56
CA THR A 61 -12.11 -2.22 1.92
C THR A 61 -10.95 -2.30 2.90
N ILE A 62 -11.02 -1.54 4.00
CA ILE A 62 -10.07 -1.63 5.11
C ILE A 62 -10.87 -1.65 6.41
N ASP A 63 -10.69 -2.71 7.18
CA ASP A 63 -11.14 -2.81 8.55
C ASP A 63 -9.91 -2.77 9.44
N TYR A 64 -9.81 -1.79 10.33
CA TYR A 64 -8.72 -1.76 11.31
C TYR A 64 -9.18 -1.38 12.69
N THR A 65 -8.46 -1.89 13.68
CA THR A 65 -8.60 -1.56 15.10
C THR A 65 -7.27 -1.03 15.61
N TRP A 66 -7.27 0.14 16.24
CA TRP A 66 -6.09 0.72 16.89
C TRP A 66 -6.44 1.10 18.33
N GLY A 67 -5.79 0.47 19.30
CA GLY A 67 -6.23 0.52 20.69
C GLY A 67 -7.62 -0.11 20.85
N ASN A 68 -8.61 0.70 21.18
CA ASN A 68 -10.01 0.27 21.33
C ASN A 68 -10.91 0.76 20.19
N ASP A 69 -10.40 1.62 19.31
CA ASP A 69 -11.17 2.24 18.24
C ASP A 69 -11.13 1.37 17.00
N THR A 70 -12.27 1.25 16.32
CA THR A 70 -12.40 0.43 15.10
C THR A 70 -12.99 1.27 13.98
N THR A 71 -12.35 1.17 12.81
CA THR A 71 -12.71 1.91 11.61
C THR A 71 -12.96 0.95 10.46
N HIS A 72 -14.01 1.25 9.69
CA HIS A 72 -14.42 0.50 8.51
C HIS A 72 -14.48 1.44 7.32
N LEU A 73 -13.65 1.19 6.31
CA LEU A 73 -13.59 1.96 5.08
C LEU A 73 -14.04 1.09 3.91
N ASN A 74 -14.95 1.62 3.08
CA ASN A 74 -15.40 0.97 1.84
C ASN A 74 -15.57 2.02 0.75
N TYR A 75 -14.69 1.95 -0.24
CA TYR A 75 -14.57 2.94 -1.30
C TYR A 75 -14.51 2.26 -2.67
N SER A 76 -15.08 2.93 -3.67
CA SER A 76 -14.92 2.57 -5.09
C SER A 76 -14.49 3.79 -5.89
N SER A 77 -13.83 3.53 -7.03
CA SER A 77 -13.34 4.56 -7.95
C SER A 77 -13.68 4.20 -9.39
N ASP A 78 -13.79 5.23 -10.21
CA ASP A 78 -13.86 5.13 -11.66
C ASP A 78 -12.49 4.98 -12.33
N THR A 79 -11.40 4.84 -11.55
CA THR A 79 -9.99 4.80 -11.98
C THR A 79 -9.47 6.08 -12.65
N GLN A 80 -10.27 7.14 -12.67
CA GLN A 80 -9.93 8.46 -13.23
C GLN A 80 -9.78 9.54 -12.14
N GLY A 81 -9.79 9.10 -10.89
CA GLY A 81 -9.56 9.96 -9.73
C GLY A 81 -10.83 10.44 -9.07
N ASN A 82 -11.99 9.86 -9.39
CA ASN A 82 -13.23 10.10 -8.66
C ASN A 82 -13.51 8.92 -7.74
N TRP A 83 -13.92 9.23 -6.51
CA TRP A 83 -14.12 8.24 -5.44
C TRP A 83 -15.53 8.35 -4.86
N LEU A 84 -16.08 7.20 -4.49
CA LEU A 84 -17.40 7.06 -3.87
C LEU A 84 -17.29 6.26 -2.57
N THR A 85 -18.05 6.66 -1.55
CA THR A 85 -18.36 5.83 -0.36
C THR A 85 -19.84 5.53 -0.35
N THR A 86 -20.27 4.26 -0.44
CA THR A 86 -21.71 3.91 -0.41
C THR A 86 -22.55 4.83 -1.31
N SER A 87 -22.07 5.06 -2.55
CA SER A 87 -22.65 5.95 -3.57
C SER A 87 -22.57 7.46 -3.33
N LYS A 88 -21.86 7.93 -2.30
CA LYS A 88 -21.58 9.35 -2.04
C LYS A 88 -20.21 9.76 -2.59
N GLU A 89 -20.20 10.75 -3.46
CA GLU A 89 -18.97 11.35 -4.00
C GLU A 89 -18.06 11.91 -2.91
N GLN A 90 -16.74 11.82 -3.16
CA GLN A 90 -15.68 12.33 -2.30
C GLN A 90 -14.84 13.38 -3.04
N PRO A 91 -15.35 14.61 -3.25
CA PRO A 91 -14.65 15.64 -4.02
C PRO A 91 -13.28 16.03 -3.44
N GLN A 92 -13.08 15.84 -2.13
CA GLN A 92 -11.79 16.09 -1.49
C GLN A 92 -10.68 15.11 -1.94
N LEU A 93 -11.05 14.02 -2.62
CA LEU A 93 -10.14 12.98 -3.12
C LEU A 93 -9.93 13.07 -4.64
N THR A 94 -10.50 14.08 -5.31
CA THR A 94 -10.40 14.24 -6.76
C THR A 94 -8.94 14.24 -7.25
N GLY A 95 -8.66 13.37 -8.22
CA GLY A 95 -7.35 13.19 -8.84
C GLY A 95 -6.44 12.20 -8.13
N CYS A 96 -6.86 11.60 -7.01
CA CYS A 96 -6.13 10.49 -6.39
C CYS A 96 -6.42 9.19 -7.14
N ILE A 97 -5.39 8.47 -7.60
CA ILE A 97 -5.57 7.18 -8.30
C ILE A 97 -5.18 6.01 -7.39
N GLU A 98 -4.14 6.19 -6.59
CA GLU A 98 -3.68 5.23 -5.60
C GLU A 98 -4.22 5.57 -4.23
N ILE A 99 -4.35 4.53 -3.41
CA ILE A 99 -4.46 4.69 -1.96
C ILE A 99 -3.08 4.54 -1.33
N ASP A 100 -2.90 5.18 -0.18
CA ASP A 100 -1.75 4.98 0.68
C ASP A 100 -2.20 4.76 2.13
N PHE A 101 -1.89 3.60 2.69
CA PHE A 101 -2.33 3.18 4.01
C PHE A 101 -1.15 3.08 4.95
N THR A 102 -1.11 3.96 5.96
CA THR A 102 0.02 4.14 6.89
C THR A 102 0.58 2.84 7.48
N ALA A 103 -0.27 1.82 7.67
CA ALA A 103 0.09 0.59 8.34
C ALA A 103 0.76 -0.47 7.45
N THR A 104 0.85 -0.24 6.13
CA THR A 104 1.48 -1.17 5.19
C THR A 104 2.37 -0.43 4.20
N PRO A 105 3.50 -1.02 3.81
CA PRO A 105 4.28 -0.52 2.69
C PRO A 105 3.77 -1.03 1.33
N PHE A 106 2.80 -1.94 1.31
CA PHE A 106 2.29 -2.53 0.08
C PHE A 106 1.72 -1.46 -0.86
N THR A 107 1.05 -0.44 -0.32
CA THR A 107 0.39 0.61 -1.10
C THR A 107 1.35 1.39 -2.01
N ASN A 108 2.62 1.51 -1.64
CA ASN A 108 3.65 2.09 -2.51
C ASN A 108 3.87 1.26 -3.80
N THR A 109 3.61 -0.05 -3.76
CA THR A 109 3.69 -0.95 -4.92
C THR A 109 2.68 -0.56 -6.00
N LEU A 110 1.50 -0.07 -5.61
CA LEU A 110 0.47 0.39 -6.55
C LEU A 110 0.99 1.57 -7.38
N ALA A 111 1.52 2.59 -6.70
CA ALA A 111 2.07 3.78 -7.34
C ALA A 111 3.23 3.44 -8.26
N ILE A 112 4.20 2.64 -7.79
CA ILE A 112 5.39 2.32 -8.57
C ILE A 112 5.04 1.53 -9.83
N ASN A 113 4.15 0.54 -9.72
CA ASN A 113 3.77 -0.27 -10.89
C ASN A 113 2.93 0.53 -11.90
N ARG A 114 2.02 1.41 -11.45
CA ARG A 114 1.28 2.28 -12.37
C ARG A 114 2.19 3.30 -13.05
N LEU A 115 3.06 3.96 -12.28
CA LEU A 115 3.93 5.02 -12.78
C LEU A 115 4.98 4.47 -13.75
N ASN A 116 5.50 3.27 -13.49
CA ASN A 116 6.49 2.58 -14.32
C ASN A 116 7.59 3.53 -14.85
N LEU A 117 8.16 4.31 -13.93
CA LEU A 117 9.07 5.40 -14.28
C LEU A 117 10.32 4.85 -14.98
N THR A 118 10.88 5.65 -15.89
CA THR A 118 12.22 5.41 -16.43
C THR A 118 13.30 5.83 -15.43
N ILE A 119 14.51 5.27 -15.51
CA ILE A 119 15.60 5.64 -14.60
C ILE A 119 15.91 7.13 -14.75
N GLY A 120 16.00 7.83 -13.61
CA GLY A 120 16.18 9.28 -13.52
C GLY A 120 14.88 10.09 -13.60
N GLN A 121 13.75 9.46 -13.92
CA GLN A 121 12.46 10.15 -13.96
C GLN A 121 11.89 10.33 -12.55
N SER A 122 11.32 11.52 -12.32
CA SER A 122 10.60 11.89 -11.10
C SER A 122 9.18 12.30 -11.44
N THR A 123 8.22 11.97 -10.57
CA THR A 123 6.81 12.33 -10.77
C THR A 123 6.13 12.56 -9.42
N GLU A 124 5.46 13.70 -9.30
CA GLU A 124 4.53 14.00 -8.20
C GLU A 124 3.15 13.42 -8.54
N ILE A 125 2.54 12.74 -7.58
CA ILE A 125 1.18 12.22 -7.64
C ILE A 125 0.37 12.69 -6.44
N LYS A 126 -0.97 12.66 -6.56
CA LYS A 126 -1.88 12.70 -5.43
C LYS A 126 -2.32 11.29 -5.08
N VAL A 127 -2.35 10.97 -3.79
CA VAL A 127 -2.87 9.70 -3.28
C VAL A 127 -3.96 9.95 -2.25
N LEU A 128 -4.88 8.99 -2.16
CA LEU A 128 -5.86 8.89 -1.09
C LEU A 128 -5.14 8.32 0.13
N TYR A 129 -4.78 9.18 1.07
CA TYR A 129 -4.02 8.83 2.26
C TYR A 129 -4.95 8.47 3.41
N ILE A 130 -4.69 7.31 4.02
CA ILE A 130 -5.43 6.75 5.15
C ILE A 130 -4.49 6.80 6.36
N ASP A 131 -4.75 7.80 7.21
CA ASP A 131 -3.99 8.07 8.42
C ASP A 131 -4.64 7.35 9.60
N VAL A 132 -3.99 6.28 10.08
CA VAL A 132 -4.46 5.51 11.24
C VAL A 132 -4.46 6.36 12.51
N GLU A 133 -3.44 7.23 12.68
CA GLU A 133 -3.26 7.97 13.93
C GLU A 133 -4.33 9.05 14.11
N LYS A 134 -4.76 9.65 12.99
CA LYS A 134 -5.80 10.69 12.98
C LYS A 134 -7.20 10.15 12.70
N ASP A 135 -7.31 8.88 12.32
CA ASP A 135 -8.54 8.27 11.81
C ASP A 135 -9.16 9.10 10.66
N THR A 136 -8.34 9.45 9.67
CA THR A 136 -8.78 10.30 8.55
C THR A 136 -8.43 9.73 7.18
N VAL A 137 -9.27 10.06 6.21
CA VAL A 137 -9.02 9.85 4.78
C VAL A 137 -8.89 11.21 4.10
N SER A 138 -7.76 11.46 3.46
CA SER A 138 -7.45 12.77 2.84
C SER A 138 -6.65 12.61 1.54
N SER A 139 -6.44 13.70 0.81
CA SER A 139 -5.51 13.72 -0.32
C SER A 139 -4.15 14.25 0.12
N THR A 140 -3.08 13.53 -0.21
CA THR A 140 -1.70 14.00 0.01
C THR A 140 -0.88 13.90 -1.27
N ARG A 141 0.20 14.69 -1.34
CA ARG A 141 1.14 14.69 -2.48
C ARG A 141 2.33 13.80 -2.15
N GLN A 142 2.73 13.00 -3.12
CA GLN A 142 3.87 12.11 -3.01
C GLN A 142 4.72 12.21 -4.26
N ILE A 143 6.03 12.15 -4.10
CA ILE A 143 7.00 12.19 -5.19
C ILE A 143 7.70 10.84 -5.24
N TYR A 144 7.67 10.21 -6.40
CA TYR A 144 8.43 9.00 -6.69
C TYR A 144 9.48 9.33 -7.73
N THR A 145 10.73 8.92 -7.48
CA THR A 145 11.85 9.08 -8.41
C THR A 145 12.54 7.73 -8.58
N ARG A 146 12.66 7.24 -9.82
CA ARG A 146 13.40 6.00 -10.07
C ARG A 146 14.89 6.31 -10.13
N ILE A 147 15.66 5.79 -9.18
CA ILE A 147 17.09 6.06 -9.05
C ILE A 147 17.90 5.13 -9.95
N ASP A 148 17.56 3.84 -9.96
CA ASP A 148 18.25 2.83 -10.76
C ASP A 148 17.30 1.70 -11.19
N GLN A 149 17.84 0.55 -11.62
CA GLN A 149 17.07 -0.61 -12.06
C GLN A 149 16.08 -1.11 -10.99
N SER A 150 16.46 -1.05 -9.71
CA SER A 150 15.70 -1.58 -8.57
C SER A 150 15.30 -0.52 -7.55
N THR A 151 15.89 0.66 -7.54
CA THR A 151 15.70 1.62 -6.44
C THR A 151 14.77 2.76 -6.81
N TYR A 152 13.83 3.07 -5.93
CA TYR A 152 12.96 4.25 -5.98
C TYR A 152 13.19 5.11 -4.75
N HIS A 153 13.34 6.42 -4.95
CA HIS A 153 13.24 7.40 -3.88
C HIS A 153 11.79 7.87 -3.78
N PHE A 154 11.29 7.94 -2.56
CA PHE A 154 9.97 8.38 -2.17
C PHE A 154 10.07 9.59 -1.27
N ALA A 155 9.25 10.60 -1.52
CA ALA A 155 9.13 11.75 -0.64
C ALA A 155 7.66 12.18 -0.50
N THR A 156 7.34 12.66 0.69
CA THR A 156 6.09 13.32 1.05
C THR A 156 6.41 14.44 2.04
N GLU A 157 5.40 15.17 2.51
CA GLU A 157 5.61 16.25 3.48
C GLU A 157 6.30 15.73 4.76
N GLY A 158 7.52 16.21 5.02
CA GLY A 158 8.28 15.90 6.23
C GLY A 158 8.86 14.48 6.30
N PHE A 159 8.78 13.69 5.22
CA PHE A 159 9.26 12.32 5.21
C PHE A 159 9.80 11.90 3.84
N GLU A 160 10.93 11.19 3.84
CA GLU A 160 11.53 10.59 2.64
C GLU A 160 12.07 9.20 2.95
N SER A 161 12.12 8.34 1.93
CA SER A 161 12.71 7.01 2.03
C SER A 161 13.11 6.50 0.65
N GLU A 162 13.96 5.49 0.64
CA GLU A 162 14.22 4.67 -0.54
C GLU A 162 13.49 3.32 -0.43
N PHE A 163 13.10 2.79 -1.58
CA PHE A 163 12.49 1.48 -1.75
C PHE A 163 13.29 0.69 -2.78
N SER A 164 13.51 -0.60 -2.52
CA SER A 164 14.09 -1.52 -3.50
C SER A 164 12.99 -2.33 -4.17
N LEU A 165 13.18 -2.74 -5.40
CA LEU A 165 12.31 -3.65 -6.13
C LEU A 165 12.90 -5.05 -6.13
N MET A 166 12.02 -6.04 -5.97
CA MET A 166 12.32 -7.43 -6.30
C MET A 166 12.37 -7.61 -7.81
N SER A 167 13.00 -8.70 -8.25
CA SER A 167 13.00 -9.12 -9.65
C SER A 167 11.59 -9.36 -10.23
N SER A 168 10.59 -9.58 -9.37
CA SER A 168 9.18 -9.70 -9.76
C SER A 168 8.48 -8.35 -10.03
N GLY A 169 9.16 -7.21 -9.85
CA GLY A 169 8.55 -5.87 -9.94
C GLY A 169 7.73 -5.45 -8.71
N LEU A 170 7.67 -6.31 -7.69
CA LEU A 170 7.07 -6.00 -6.39
C LEU A 170 8.11 -5.37 -5.46
N LEU A 171 7.68 -4.52 -4.52
CA LEU A 171 8.59 -3.87 -3.59
C LEU A 171 9.28 -4.86 -2.64
N ASN A 172 10.60 -4.75 -2.53
CA ASN A 172 11.43 -5.24 -1.43
C ASN A 172 11.81 -4.08 -0.51
N ILE A 173 11.57 -4.24 0.79
CA ILE A 173 12.01 -3.24 1.76
C ILE A 173 13.23 -3.82 2.45
N THR A 174 14.40 -3.39 1.98
CA THR A 174 15.69 -3.86 2.50
C THR A 174 16.07 -3.15 3.80
N PRO A 175 16.59 -3.87 4.81
CA PRO A 175 17.11 -3.25 6.04
C PRO A 175 18.29 -2.33 5.72
N GLY A 176 18.16 -1.04 6.08
CA GLY A 176 19.10 0.04 5.74
C GLY A 176 18.37 1.29 5.26
N CYS A 177 17.19 1.11 4.65
CA CYS A 177 16.19 2.15 4.52
C CYS A 177 15.54 2.35 5.89
N LEU A 178 15.55 3.56 6.46
CA LEU A 178 14.83 3.88 7.68
C LEU A 178 13.34 3.83 7.42
N LEU A 179 12.77 2.63 7.38
CA LEU A 179 11.32 2.46 7.33
C LEU A 179 10.88 1.26 8.14
N LYS A 180 9.71 1.50 8.71
CA LYS A 180 8.92 0.74 9.67
C LYS A 180 8.70 -0.73 9.36
N PHE A 181 9.25 -1.32 8.29
CA PHE A 181 8.95 -2.67 7.80
C PHE A 181 10.15 -3.40 7.17
N LYS A 182 10.19 -4.72 7.32
CA LYS A 182 11.14 -5.67 6.72
C LYS A 182 10.38 -6.77 6.01
N LEU A 183 10.61 -6.96 4.71
CA LEU A 183 9.98 -8.04 3.96
C LEU A 183 10.61 -9.41 4.30
N SER A 184 9.78 -10.44 4.41
CA SER A 184 10.12 -11.85 4.50
C SER A 184 9.24 -12.63 3.51
N ILE A 185 9.84 -13.57 2.79
CA ILE A 185 9.12 -14.44 1.86
C ILE A 185 8.86 -15.76 2.57
N THR A 186 7.60 -16.08 2.84
CA THR A 186 7.23 -17.42 3.26
C THR A 186 7.26 -18.32 2.02
N PRO A 187 8.09 -19.39 1.99
CA PRO A 187 8.07 -20.31 0.87
C PRO A 187 6.67 -20.92 0.73
N ASN A 188 6.18 -21.03 -0.50
CA ASN A 188 4.91 -21.67 -0.78
C ASN A 188 5.06 -23.16 -0.43
N ILE A 189 4.62 -23.56 0.77
CA ILE A 189 4.56 -24.98 1.13
C ILE A 189 3.37 -25.53 0.36
N ASN A 190 3.64 -26.04 -0.84
CA ASN A 190 2.70 -26.91 -1.54
C ASN A 190 2.24 -27.98 -0.55
N ARG A 191 0.99 -27.89 -0.08
CA ARG A 191 0.32 -29.05 0.49
C ARG A 191 0.03 -29.99 -0.67
N GLN A 192 1.02 -30.83 -1.00
CA GLN A 192 0.73 -32.13 -1.56
C GLN A 192 0.40 -33.04 -0.37
N ASN A 193 -0.87 -33.44 -0.29
CA ASN A 193 -1.34 -34.73 0.19
C ASN A 193 -2.70 -34.98 -0.45
#